data_AF-A0A2Y9D2C3-F1
#
_entry.id   AF-A0A2Y9D2C3-F1
#
_cell.length_a   1.000
_cell.length_b   1.000
_cell.length_c   1.000
_cell.angle_alpha   90.00
_cell.angle_beta   90.00
_cell.angle_gamma   90.00
#
_symmetry.space_group_name_H-M   'P 1'
#
loop_
_entity.id
_entity.type
_entity.pdbx_description
1 polymer ?
#
loop_
_entity_poly.entity_id
_entity_poly.type
_entity_poly.pdbx_seq_one_letter_code
_entity_poly.pdbx_strand_id
1 'polypeptide(L)'
;MMLELKLILLCLPSILLATTLDSDNKSILANTDWKKLWLESGQLSSSGRIDNHLDSSDSTLIDDGEVMAHNTTVQLGGVAFLVCKVAGVDRNQISWIRRRDWHILSSGAQMYTNDERFAILHTPGSNTWTLQIKFVQRRDHGTYECQVSTPTGIISHFVNLQVVVPEAFILGSGELHVDMGSTINLVCIIEKSPQPPQYVYWQRNDRMINYDDSRRDITIETTPGPRTQSRLIIREPQINDSGNYTCSASNTEPASIYVFVSKGDNTAAISRRKTSGAAATSQLSAILFECLFFPSVILSYLLKSSYA
;
A
#
# COMPACT_ATOMS: atom_id res chain seq x y z
N MET A 1 26.36 59.79 37.18
CA MET A 1 27.03 60.14 38.45
C MET A 1 26.05 59.82 39.57
N MET A 2 26.38 58.83 40.42
CA MET A 2 25.73 58.36 41.69
C MET A 2 24.31 57.77 41.60
N LEU A 3 24.08 56.45 41.80
CA LEU A 3 24.07 55.61 43.04
C LEU A 3 23.10 56.16 44.11
N GLU A 4 22.13 55.41 44.66
CA GLU A 4 22.18 54.20 45.54
C GLU A 4 20.74 53.61 45.61
N LEU A 5 20.44 52.34 45.28
CA LEU A 5 20.42 51.12 46.12
C LEU A 5 20.14 51.27 47.62
N LYS A 6 19.00 50.75 48.13
CA LYS A 6 18.91 50.19 49.50
C LYS A 6 17.95 48.99 49.53
N LEU A 7 18.57 47.83 49.74
CA LEU A 7 17.99 46.54 50.11
C LEU A 7 18.23 46.36 51.62
N ILE A 8 17.20 46.10 52.42
CA ILE A 8 17.36 45.58 53.79
C ILE A 8 16.32 44.46 54.01
N LEU A 9 16.85 43.23 54.07
CA LEU A 9 16.27 42.03 54.68
C LEU A 9 15.95 42.27 56.17
N LEU A 10 14.95 41.56 56.72
CA LEU A 10 15.14 40.68 57.89
C LEU A 10 13.91 39.79 58.12
N CYS A 11 14.17 38.53 58.46
CA CYS A 11 13.28 37.38 58.58
C CYS A 11 12.85 37.10 60.04
N LEU A 12 11.59 36.61 60.19
CA LEU A 12 11.09 35.57 61.13
C LEU A 12 11.05 35.87 62.67
N PRO A 13 10.39 35.06 63.54
CA PRO A 13 9.49 33.89 63.35
C PRO A 13 8.21 33.81 64.25
N SER A 14 7.30 32.88 63.88
CA SER A 14 6.46 31.97 64.70
C SER A 14 5.46 32.49 65.75
N ILE A 15 4.20 32.00 65.67
CA ILE A 15 3.49 31.29 66.77
C ILE A 15 2.54 30.25 66.15
N LEU A 16 2.71 29.01 66.59
CA LEU A 16 1.79 27.88 66.48
C LEU A 16 0.54 28.12 67.32
N LEU A 17 -0.63 27.68 66.84
CA LEU A 17 -1.53 26.92 67.71
C LEU A 17 -2.26 25.86 66.88
N ALA A 18 -1.92 24.60 67.17
CA ALA A 18 -2.68 23.42 66.81
C ALA A 18 -3.58 23.07 68.00
N THR A 19 -4.85 22.76 67.73
CA THR A 19 -5.63 21.81 68.53
C THR A 19 -6.38 20.89 67.59
N THR A 20 -6.07 19.61 67.77
CA THR A 20 -6.56 18.38 67.16
C THR A 20 -7.95 17.99 67.70
N LEU A 21 -8.86 17.40 66.92
CA LEU A 21 -9.30 15.98 66.92
C LEU A 21 -10.78 16.00 66.43
N ASP A 22 -11.37 15.08 65.67
CA ASP A 22 -10.99 13.79 65.07
C ASP A 22 -12.09 13.35 64.06
N SER A 23 -11.75 12.37 63.21
CA SER A 23 -12.58 11.31 62.57
C SER A 23 -13.92 11.69 61.90
N ASP A 24 -14.12 11.60 60.58
CA ASP A 24 -14.03 10.38 59.77
C ASP A 24 -13.73 10.72 58.30
N ASN A 25 -12.74 10.04 57.71
CA ASN A 25 -12.83 9.25 56.47
C ASN A 25 -11.45 9.16 55.80
N LYS A 26 -10.77 8.03 56.02
CA LYS A 26 -9.45 7.73 55.45
C LYS A 26 -9.60 6.58 54.46
N SER A 27 -9.43 6.84 53.17
CA SER A 27 -8.72 6.00 52.19
C SER A 27 -9.06 6.48 50.76
N ILE A 28 -8.09 7.04 50.01
CA ILE A 28 -7.12 6.36 49.12
C ILE A 28 -7.66 6.22 47.68
N LEU A 29 -6.78 6.57 46.73
CA LEU A 29 -6.77 6.33 45.28
C LEU A 29 -7.37 7.38 44.34
N ALA A 30 -6.42 8.11 43.74
CA ALA A 30 -6.47 8.58 42.37
C ALA A 30 -7.19 7.60 41.42
N ASN A 31 -8.11 8.13 40.63
CA ASN A 31 -8.45 7.54 39.33
C ASN A 31 -8.97 8.61 38.37
N THR A 32 -8.03 9.27 37.67
CA THR A 32 -8.27 10.10 36.49
C THR A 32 -8.53 9.18 35.30
N ASP A 33 -9.81 8.93 35.04
CA ASP A 33 -10.24 8.08 33.93
C ASP A 33 -10.36 8.91 32.64
N TRP A 34 -9.20 9.22 32.05
CA TRP A 34 -9.06 9.98 30.79
C TRP A 34 -9.69 9.28 29.58
N LYS A 35 -10.03 8.00 29.70
CA LYS A 35 -10.68 7.18 28.67
C LYS A 35 -12.10 7.63 28.31
N LYS A 36 -12.74 8.49 29.11
CA LYS A 36 -14.11 8.98 28.86
C LYS A 36 -14.24 10.16 27.90
N LEU A 37 -13.14 10.73 27.39
CA LEU A 37 -13.19 11.81 26.39
C LEU A 37 -13.43 11.33 24.95
N TRP A 38 -13.50 10.01 24.71
CA TRP A 38 -13.60 9.42 23.38
C TRP A 38 -14.79 8.45 23.24
N LEU A 39 -15.98 8.84 23.70
CA LEU A 39 -17.18 8.01 23.55
C LEU A 39 -17.70 7.95 22.11
N GLU A 40 -17.66 6.72 21.58
CA GLU A 40 -18.73 6.00 20.88
C GLU A 40 -19.47 6.70 19.71
N SER A 41 -19.21 6.17 18.51
CA SER A 41 -20.23 6.13 17.47
C SER A 41 -20.12 4.80 16.70
N GLY A 42 -20.77 3.76 17.23
CA GLY A 42 -20.93 2.47 16.59
C GLY A 42 -22.34 1.92 16.83
N GLN A 43 -23.11 1.85 15.74
CA GLN A 43 -24.34 1.09 15.52
C GLN A 43 -25.68 1.60 16.10
N LEU A 44 -26.56 2.00 15.17
CA LEU A 44 -27.99 1.75 15.26
C LEU A 44 -28.33 0.66 14.24
N SER A 45 -28.53 -0.58 14.70
CA SER A 45 -29.24 -1.61 13.95
C SER A 45 -30.16 -2.35 14.91
N SER A 46 -31.46 -2.18 14.74
CA SER A 46 -32.47 -2.95 15.45
C SER A 46 -32.85 -4.21 14.68
N SER A 47 -32.88 -5.32 15.43
CA SER A 47 -33.70 -6.52 15.25
C SER A 47 -32.97 -7.76 14.71
N GLY A 48 -32.82 -8.77 15.57
CA GLY A 48 -32.65 -10.16 15.16
C GLY A 48 -31.85 -11.07 16.10
N ARG A 49 -32.55 -11.66 17.09
CA ARG A 49 -32.32 -12.98 17.71
C ARG A 49 -31.01 -13.29 18.46
N ILE A 50 -31.23 -13.72 19.71
CA ILE A 50 -30.33 -14.45 20.61
C ILE A 50 -29.99 -15.81 20.00
N ASP A 51 -28.71 -16.14 19.92
CA ASP A 51 -28.20 -17.50 20.09
C ASP A 51 -26.82 -17.44 20.76
N ASN A 52 -26.70 -18.09 21.92
CA ASN A 52 -25.48 -18.19 22.70
C ASN A 52 -24.56 -19.27 22.09
N HIS A 53 -23.40 -18.85 21.59
CA HIS A 53 -22.26 -19.75 21.45
C HIS A 53 -21.01 -19.00 21.96
N LEU A 54 -20.56 -19.39 23.14
CA LEU A 54 -19.25 -18.99 23.65
C LEU A 54 -18.19 -19.68 22.78
N ASP A 55 -17.45 -18.90 22.00
CA ASP A 55 -16.08 -19.24 21.69
C ASP A 55 -15.15 -18.19 22.30
N SER A 56 -14.20 -18.70 23.06
CA SER A 56 -13.32 -17.98 23.97
C SER A 56 -12.01 -17.74 23.25
N SER A 57 -11.85 -16.57 22.63
CA SER A 57 -10.54 -15.99 22.33
C SER A 57 -10.67 -14.56 21.79
N ASP A 58 -11.04 -13.62 22.64
CA ASP A 58 -10.58 -12.24 22.47
C ASP A 58 -10.09 -11.72 23.81
N SER A 59 -8.87 -12.15 24.16
CA SER A 59 -8.09 -11.56 25.24
C SER A 59 -7.18 -10.50 24.64
N THR A 60 -7.67 -9.27 24.48
CA THR A 60 -6.80 -8.10 24.32
C THR A 60 -6.36 -7.64 25.70
N LEU A 61 -5.36 -8.34 26.23
CA LEU A 61 -4.58 -7.90 27.38
C LEU A 61 -3.71 -6.70 26.97
N ILE A 62 -3.74 -5.68 27.82
CA ILE A 62 -2.99 -4.42 27.75
C ILE A 62 -1.50 -4.71 27.99
N ASP A 63 -0.61 -4.21 27.13
CA ASP A 63 0.78 -3.90 27.50
C ASP A 63 1.39 -2.81 26.58
N ASP A 64 2.19 -1.93 27.18
CA ASP A 64 3.01 -0.87 26.60
C ASP A 64 2.38 0.21 25.70
N GLY A 65 2.00 1.34 26.31
CA GLY A 65 2.24 2.71 25.78
C GLY A 65 1.95 3.01 24.30
N GLU A 66 1.11 2.25 23.62
CA GLU A 66 0.93 2.38 22.19
C GLU A 66 -0.03 3.53 21.91
N VAL A 67 0.58 4.61 21.44
CA VAL A 67 -0.10 5.75 20.86
C VAL A 67 -1.03 5.24 19.75
N MET A 68 -2.34 5.19 20.02
CA MET A 68 -3.34 4.68 19.09
C MET A 68 -3.35 5.53 17.81
N ALA A 69 -2.68 5.04 16.77
CA ALA A 69 -2.63 5.67 15.47
C ALA A 69 -3.69 5.04 14.55
N HIS A 70 -4.52 5.86 13.91
CA HIS A 70 -5.49 5.38 12.94
C HIS A 70 -4.87 5.29 11.53
N ASN A 71 -5.09 4.20 10.82
CA ASN A 71 -4.58 4.03 9.46
C ASN A 71 -5.60 4.51 8.43
N THR A 72 -5.16 5.35 7.49
CA THR A 72 -5.97 5.83 6.36
C THR A 72 -5.25 5.50 5.07
N THR A 73 -5.86 4.67 4.23
CA THR A 73 -5.28 4.24 2.95
C THR A 73 -5.93 4.99 1.80
N VAL A 74 -5.11 5.58 0.93
CA VAL A 74 -5.56 6.40 -0.20
C VAL A 74 -4.74 6.08 -1.43
N GLN A 75 -5.41 6.00 -2.58
CA GLN A 75 -4.75 5.81 -3.87
C GLN A 75 -3.99 7.08 -4.28
N LEU A 76 -2.83 6.91 -4.92
CA LEU A 76 -2.09 7.99 -5.57
C LEU A 76 -3.00 8.85 -6.47
N GLY A 77 -2.87 10.17 -6.38
CA GLY A 77 -3.71 11.13 -7.10
C GLY A 77 -5.11 11.32 -6.50
N GLY A 78 -5.52 10.49 -5.55
CA GLY A 78 -6.79 10.60 -4.83
C GLY A 78 -6.82 11.75 -3.81
N VAL A 79 -7.85 11.73 -2.96
CA VAL A 79 -8.04 12.71 -1.88
C VAL A 79 -8.03 11.99 -0.53
N ALA A 80 -7.13 12.39 0.37
CA ALA A 80 -7.09 11.88 1.74
C ALA A 80 -7.93 12.74 2.68
N PHE A 81 -8.57 12.10 3.65
CA PHE A 81 -9.31 12.72 4.74
C PHE A 81 -8.81 12.14 6.05
N LEU A 82 -7.93 12.88 6.75
CA LEU A 82 -7.40 12.48 8.04
C LEU A 82 -8.30 13.05 9.13
N VAL A 83 -9.02 12.17 9.82
CA VAL A 83 -10.10 12.58 10.73
C VAL A 83 -9.58 12.66 12.17
N CYS A 84 -9.88 13.77 12.85
CA CYS A 84 -9.69 13.94 14.28
C CYS A 84 -11.01 14.33 14.94
N LYS A 85 -11.50 13.53 15.90
CA LYS A 85 -12.79 13.76 16.58
C LYS A 85 -12.57 14.24 18.01
N VAL A 86 -12.71 15.52 18.28
CA VAL A 86 -12.41 16.11 19.60
C VAL A 86 -13.59 16.92 20.08
N ALA A 87 -14.12 16.59 21.26
CA ALA A 87 -15.26 17.29 21.87
C ALA A 87 -14.79 18.36 22.87
N GLY A 88 -15.57 19.43 23.02
CA GLY A 88 -15.36 20.42 24.07
C GLY A 88 -14.10 21.26 23.92
N VAL A 89 -13.61 21.45 22.69
CA VAL A 89 -12.42 22.25 22.39
C VAL A 89 -12.78 23.46 21.55
N ASP A 90 -12.10 24.58 21.83
CA ASP A 90 -12.19 25.79 21.04
C ASP A 90 -11.46 25.60 19.71
N ARG A 91 -11.85 26.39 18.69
CA ARG A 91 -11.24 26.32 17.35
C ARG A 91 -9.73 26.52 17.35
N ASN A 92 -9.19 27.28 18.30
CA ASN A 92 -7.76 27.61 18.37
C ASN A 92 -6.94 26.58 19.15
N GLN A 93 -7.59 25.55 19.73
CA GLN A 93 -6.91 24.54 20.53
C GLN A 93 -6.43 23.34 19.71
N ILE A 94 -6.85 23.22 18.45
CA ILE A 94 -6.47 22.09 17.58
C ILE A 94 -5.44 22.52 16.53
N SER A 95 -4.47 21.66 16.26
CA SER A 95 -3.46 21.89 15.21
C SER A 95 -3.15 20.59 14.48
N TRP A 96 -2.88 20.66 13.19
CA TRP A 96 -2.38 19.52 12.43
C TRP A 96 -0.90 19.68 12.14
N ILE A 97 -0.12 18.64 12.42
CA ILE A 97 1.34 18.62 12.29
C ILE A 97 1.76 17.40 11.46
N ARG A 98 2.65 17.61 10.49
CA ARG A 98 3.28 16.50 9.75
C ARG A 98 4.50 16.02 10.52
N ARG A 99 4.53 14.74 10.92
CA ARG A 99 5.57 14.23 11.85
C ARG A 99 6.95 14.07 11.24
N ARG A 100 7.04 13.81 9.94
CA ARG A 100 8.34 13.56 9.28
C ARG A 100 9.31 14.75 9.37
N ASP A 101 8.78 15.97 9.42
CA ASP A 101 9.52 17.23 9.38
C ASP A 101 9.00 18.26 10.40
N TRP A 102 8.10 17.83 11.29
CA TRP A 102 7.44 18.68 12.30
C TRP A 102 6.80 19.95 11.74
N HIS A 103 6.39 19.91 10.47
CA HIS A 103 5.79 21.07 9.83
C HIS A 103 4.36 21.25 10.31
N ILE A 104 4.07 22.43 10.87
CA ILE A 104 2.72 22.82 11.26
C ILE A 104 1.92 23.07 9.98
N LEU A 105 0.89 22.27 9.75
CA LEU A 105 0.01 22.38 8.59
C LEU A 105 -1.11 23.38 8.85
N SER A 106 -1.71 23.33 10.04
CA SER A 106 -2.80 24.21 10.44
C SER A 106 -2.82 24.49 11.94
N SER A 107 -3.46 25.60 12.31
CA SER A 107 -3.95 25.87 13.67
C SER A 107 -5.40 26.31 13.56
N GLY A 108 -6.30 25.54 14.16
CA GLY A 108 -7.72 25.63 13.91
C GLY A 108 -8.05 25.47 12.42
N ALA A 109 -8.82 26.41 11.88
CA ALA A 109 -9.17 26.46 10.47
C ALA A 109 -8.10 27.16 9.60
N GLN A 110 -7.10 27.82 10.22
CA GLN A 110 -6.07 28.56 9.50
C GLN A 110 -4.95 27.62 9.04
N MET A 111 -4.57 27.70 7.76
CA MET A 111 -3.45 26.95 7.19
C MET A 111 -2.13 27.72 7.33
N TYR A 112 -1.05 27.00 7.58
CA TYR A 112 0.34 27.50 7.67
C TYR A 112 1.26 26.95 6.59
N THR A 113 0.86 25.86 5.93
CA THR A 113 1.55 25.38 4.73
C THR A 113 1.14 26.20 3.50
N ASN A 114 2.07 26.41 2.58
CA ASN A 114 1.81 27.03 1.28
C ASN A 114 1.29 26.01 0.23
N ASP A 115 1.24 24.72 0.57
CA ASP A 115 0.72 23.68 -0.33
C ASP A 115 -0.81 23.73 -0.35
N GLU A 116 -1.38 24.28 -1.43
CA GLU A 116 -2.82 24.47 -1.64
C GLU A 116 -3.65 23.17 -1.64
N ARG A 117 -2.98 22.01 -1.71
CA ARG A 117 -3.66 20.70 -1.62
C ARG A 117 -4.18 20.43 -0.21
N PHE A 118 -3.58 21.04 0.81
CA PHE A 118 -3.95 20.86 2.20
C PHE A 118 -5.05 21.84 2.61
N ALA A 119 -6.10 21.34 3.24
CA ALA A 119 -7.18 22.16 3.77
C ALA A 119 -7.79 21.55 5.03
N ILE A 120 -8.38 22.40 5.88
CA ILE A 120 -9.18 21.93 7.02
C ILE A 120 -10.65 21.92 6.65
N LEU A 121 -11.27 20.76 6.85
CA LEU A 121 -12.71 20.57 6.74
C LEU A 121 -13.30 20.46 8.15
N HIS A 122 -14.06 21.48 8.53
CA HIS A 122 -14.73 21.55 9.83
C HIS A 122 -16.07 22.25 9.67
N THR A 123 -17.14 21.55 10.05
CA THR A 123 -18.49 22.11 10.08
C THR A 123 -18.72 22.77 11.45
N PRO A 124 -19.18 24.04 11.52
CA PRO A 124 -19.47 24.69 12.80
C PRO A 124 -20.39 23.84 13.69
N GLY A 125 -20.01 23.64 14.95
CA GLY A 125 -20.75 22.81 15.90
C GLY A 125 -20.45 21.31 15.83
N SER A 126 -19.63 20.86 14.86
CA SER A 126 -19.12 19.50 14.83
C SER A 126 -17.93 19.34 15.78
N ASN A 127 -17.75 18.13 16.31
CA ASN A 127 -16.52 17.75 17.02
C ASN A 127 -15.46 17.18 16.07
N THR A 128 -15.70 17.20 14.76
CA THR A 128 -14.80 16.61 13.76
C THR A 128 -13.97 17.67 13.07
N TRP A 129 -12.66 17.48 13.07
CA TRP A 129 -11.68 18.30 12.40
C TRP A 129 -10.88 17.42 11.46
N THR A 130 -11.13 17.58 10.16
CA THR A 130 -10.54 16.72 9.15
C THR A 130 -9.49 17.50 8.36
N LEU A 131 -8.26 16.97 8.30
CA LEU A 131 -7.26 17.43 7.37
C LEU A 131 -7.48 16.75 6.01
N GLN A 132 -7.82 17.55 5.01
CA GLN A 132 -7.93 17.13 3.62
C GLN A 132 -6.59 17.31 2.90
N ILE A 133 -6.19 16.31 2.11
CA ILE A 133 -5.04 16.41 1.20
C ILE A 133 -5.51 15.99 -0.21
N LYS A 134 -5.57 16.94 -1.15
CA LYS A 134 -5.93 16.67 -2.55
C LYS A 134 -4.73 16.17 -3.36
N PHE A 135 -4.99 15.42 -4.42
CA PHE A 135 -3.98 14.90 -5.34
C PHE A 135 -2.80 14.27 -4.60
N VAL A 136 -3.11 13.30 -3.74
CA VAL A 136 -2.15 12.67 -2.83
C VAL A 136 -0.95 12.14 -3.60
N GLN A 137 0.25 12.42 -3.10
CA GLN A 137 1.51 12.05 -3.71
C GLN A 137 2.22 11.01 -2.86
N ARG A 138 3.17 10.25 -3.44
CA ARG A 138 3.99 9.27 -2.70
C ARG A 138 4.67 9.91 -1.48
N ARG A 139 5.10 11.17 -1.60
CA ARG A 139 5.76 11.92 -0.53
C ARG A 139 4.84 12.29 0.64
N ASP A 140 3.53 12.21 0.48
CA ASP A 140 2.58 12.51 1.55
C ASP A 140 2.38 11.32 2.49
N HIS A 141 2.86 10.12 2.11
CA HIS A 141 2.87 8.94 2.98
C HIS A 141 3.58 9.26 4.30
N GLY A 142 2.94 8.90 5.42
CA GLY A 142 3.55 8.99 6.73
C GLY A 142 2.55 9.36 7.82
N THR A 143 3.08 9.69 8.99
CA THR A 143 2.28 10.01 10.17
C THR A 143 1.98 11.50 10.26
N TYR A 144 0.72 11.80 10.54
CA TYR A 144 0.18 13.12 10.84
C TYR A 144 -0.33 13.13 12.26
N GLU A 145 -0.18 14.25 12.94
CA GLU A 145 -0.59 14.43 14.33
C GLU A 145 -1.67 15.51 14.38
N CYS A 146 -2.81 15.16 14.93
CA CYS A 146 -3.80 16.09 15.43
C CYS A 146 -3.46 16.39 16.89
N GLN A 147 -2.99 17.61 17.13
CA GLN A 147 -2.57 18.09 18.43
C GLN A 147 -3.67 18.96 19.05
N VAL A 148 -4.02 18.69 20.29
CA VAL A 148 -5.07 19.39 21.05
C VAL A 148 -4.47 19.99 22.31
N SER A 149 -4.51 21.31 22.41
CA SER A 149 -4.09 22.07 23.59
C SER A 149 -5.23 22.12 24.60
N THR A 150 -5.02 21.52 25.77
CA THR A 150 -5.96 21.55 26.90
C THR A 150 -5.36 22.34 28.07
N PRO A 151 -6.16 22.74 29.07
CA PRO A 151 -5.63 23.44 30.26
C PRO A 151 -4.58 22.64 31.03
N THR A 152 -4.58 21.32 30.89
CA THR A 152 -3.69 20.40 31.61
C THR A 152 -2.50 19.92 30.78
N GLY A 153 -2.41 20.29 29.50
CA GLY A 153 -1.30 19.91 28.63
C GLY A 153 -1.70 19.75 27.16
N ILE A 154 -0.98 18.87 26.47
CA ILE A 154 -1.20 18.58 25.05
C ILE A 154 -1.63 17.13 24.89
N ILE A 155 -2.72 16.91 24.15
CA ILE A 155 -3.20 15.59 23.75
C ILE A 155 -2.90 15.41 22.27
N SER A 156 -2.34 14.26 21.90
CA SER A 156 -1.96 13.96 20.51
C SER A 156 -2.75 12.76 19.99
N HIS A 157 -3.34 12.91 18.80
CA HIS A 157 -3.97 11.83 18.06
C HIS A 157 -3.23 11.63 16.73
N PHE A 158 -2.78 10.41 16.46
CA PHE A 158 -1.92 10.13 15.32
C PHE A 158 -2.71 9.45 14.21
N VAL A 159 -2.41 9.81 12.96
CA VAL A 159 -3.01 9.21 11.77
C VAL A 159 -1.91 8.84 10.79
N ASN A 160 -1.83 7.57 10.42
CA ASN A 160 -0.88 7.07 9.43
C ASN A 160 -1.55 7.08 8.05
N LEU A 161 -1.10 7.97 7.18
CA LEU A 161 -1.52 8.00 5.79
C LEU A 161 -0.70 7.01 4.97
N GLN A 162 -1.36 5.97 4.47
CA GLN A 162 -0.82 4.98 3.55
C GLN A 162 -1.19 5.37 2.12
N VAL A 163 -0.19 5.78 1.34
CA VAL A 163 -0.38 6.08 -0.09
C VAL A 163 -0.07 4.83 -0.90
N VAL A 164 -1.08 4.28 -1.58
CA VAL A 164 -0.95 3.07 -2.39
C VAL A 164 -1.03 3.39 -3.88
N VAL A 165 -0.28 2.65 -4.68
CA VAL A 165 -0.32 2.71 -6.14
C VAL A 165 -0.84 1.35 -6.60
N PRO A 166 -1.98 1.29 -7.31
CA PRO A 166 -2.45 0.05 -7.89
C PRO A 166 -1.44 -0.47 -8.90
N GLU A 167 -1.31 -1.78 -8.98
CA GLU A 167 -0.36 -2.45 -9.86
C GLU A 167 -1.13 -3.35 -10.83
N ALA A 168 -0.85 -3.21 -12.12
CA ALA A 168 -1.36 -4.11 -13.15
C ALA A 168 -0.36 -5.25 -13.39
N PHE A 169 -0.88 -6.41 -13.80
CA PHE A 169 -0.08 -7.52 -14.32
C PHE A 169 -0.87 -8.26 -15.39
N ILE A 170 -0.20 -8.65 -16.47
CA ILE A 170 -0.79 -9.47 -17.54
C ILE A 170 -0.33 -10.91 -17.33
N LEU A 171 -1.29 -11.85 -17.29
CA LEU A 171 -1.00 -13.26 -17.15
C LEU A 171 -0.23 -13.77 -18.37
N GLY A 172 0.90 -14.45 -18.14
CA GLY A 172 1.81 -14.94 -19.18
C GLY A 172 3.26 -14.65 -18.81
N SER A 173 4.21 -15.17 -19.60
CA SER A 173 5.64 -15.02 -19.35
C SER A 173 6.30 -14.15 -20.43
N GLY A 174 6.33 -12.83 -20.21
CA GLY A 174 7.11 -11.83 -20.97
C GLY A 174 6.63 -11.56 -22.40
N GLU A 175 6.39 -12.61 -23.18
CA GLU A 175 5.94 -12.57 -24.56
C GLU A 175 4.88 -13.66 -24.84
N LEU A 176 4.08 -13.43 -25.87
CA LEU A 176 3.06 -14.36 -26.35
C LEU A 176 3.25 -14.59 -27.84
N HIS A 177 3.43 -15.84 -28.26
CA HIS A 177 3.49 -16.23 -29.67
C HIS A 177 2.14 -16.83 -30.09
N VAL A 178 1.58 -16.33 -31.19
CA VAL A 178 0.23 -16.67 -31.65
C VAL A 178 0.25 -16.88 -33.15
N ASP A 179 -0.38 -17.95 -33.64
CA ASP A 179 -0.50 -18.16 -35.07
C ASP A 179 -1.63 -17.32 -35.68
N MET A 180 -1.45 -16.90 -36.93
CA MET A 180 -2.49 -16.24 -37.71
C MET A 180 -3.78 -17.08 -37.76
N GLY A 181 -4.93 -16.42 -37.65
CA GLY A 181 -6.23 -17.11 -37.69
C GLY A 181 -6.63 -17.77 -36.37
N SER A 182 -5.77 -17.78 -35.35
CA SER A 182 -6.10 -18.29 -34.01
C SER A 182 -6.77 -17.23 -33.13
N THR A 183 -6.36 -17.05 -31.87
CA THR A 183 -6.95 -16.05 -30.95
C THR A 183 -5.91 -15.54 -29.97
N ILE A 184 -5.76 -14.22 -29.90
CA ILE A 184 -5.05 -13.54 -28.81
C ILE A 184 -6.03 -13.44 -27.63
N ASN A 185 -5.60 -13.88 -26.45
CA ASN A 185 -6.38 -13.79 -25.22
C ASN A 185 -5.49 -13.32 -24.07
N LEU A 186 -5.49 -12.00 -23.82
CA LEU A 186 -4.71 -11.39 -22.75
C LEU A 186 -5.60 -11.15 -21.55
N VAL A 187 -5.12 -11.55 -20.38
CA VAL A 187 -5.82 -11.32 -19.11
C VAL A 187 -4.94 -10.42 -18.26
N CYS A 188 -5.42 -9.22 -18.00
CA CYS A 188 -4.84 -8.27 -17.08
C CYS A 188 -5.56 -8.33 -15.73
N ILE A 189 -4.81 -8.22 -14.66
CA ILE A 189 -5.33 -8.08 -13.31
C ILE A 189 -4.72 -6.82 -12.71
N ILE A 190 -5.56 -6.02 -12.06
CA ILE A 190 -5.17 -4.83 -11.31
C ILE A 190 -5.48 -5.07 -9.84
N GLU A 191 -4.46 -4.97 -8.99
CA GLU A 191 -4.55 -5.17 -7.54
C GLU A 191 -4.01 -3.96 -6.77
N LYS A 192 -4.06 -4.02 -5.43
CA LYS A 192 -3.65 -2.94 -4.50
C LYS A 192 -4.42 -1.62 -4.71
N SER A 193 -5.60 -1.71 -5.33
CA SER A 193 -6.52 -0.59 -5.50
C SER A 193 -7.50 -0.54 -4.32
N PRO A 194 -7.55 0.55 -3.54
CA PRO A 194 -8.55 0.71 -2.47
C PRO A 194 -10.00 0.65 -2.98
N GLN A 195 -10.21 1.11 -4.21
CA GLN A 195 -11.49 1.03 -4.92
C GLN A 195 -11.25 0.48 -6.33
N PRO A 196 -12.13 -0.36 -6.88
CA PRO A 196 -12.00 -0.83 -8.25
C PRO A 196 -11.95 0.35 -9.25
N PRO A 197 -11.06 0.33 -10.25
CA PRO A 197 -10.99 1.38 -11.26
C PRO A 197 -12.30 1.43 -12.06
N GLN A 198 -12.74 2.64 -12.43
CA GLN A 198 -13.96 2.83 -13.22
C GLN A 198 -13.85 2.25 -14.63
N TYR A 199 -12.65 2.25 -15.20
CA TYR A 199 -12.35 1.69 -16.51
C TYR A 199 -10.92 1.15 -16.54
N VAL A 200 -10.72 0.09 -17.33
CA VAL A 200 -9.42 -0.47 -17.69
C VAL A 200 -9.26 -0.31 -19.19
N TYR A 201 -8.12 0.20 -19.63
CA TYR A 201 -7.86 0.42 -21.04
C TYR A 201 -6.66 -0.40 -21.52
N TRP A 202 -6.73 -0.76 -22.78
CA TRP A 202 -5.70 -1.50 -23.50
C TRP A 202 -5.10 -0.63 -24.59
N GLN A 203 -3.78 -0.69 -24.71
CA GLN A 203 -3.01 0.01 -25.73
C GLN A 203 -2.16 -0.99 -26.51
N ARG A 204 -1.97 -0.73 -27.80
CA ARG A 204 -1.02 -1.44 -28.65
C ARG A 204 -0.05 -0.43 -29.25
N ASN A 205 1.25 -0.59 -28.97
CA ASN A 205 2.30 0.33 -29.42
C ASN A 205 1.93 1.81 -29.13
N ASP A 206 1.58 2.09 -27.88
CA ASP A 206 1.19 3.41 -27.36
C ASP A 206 -0.10 4.01 -27.97
N ARG A 207 -0.86 3.22 -28.73
CA ARG A 207 -2.17 3.62 -29.27
C ARG A 207 -3.28 2.88 -28.56
N MET A 208 -4.26 3.64 -28.07
CA MET A 208 -5.49 3.06 -27.50
C MET A 208 -6.15 2.14 -28.52
N ILE A 209 -6.46 0.92 -28.09
CA ILE A 209 -7.27 0.00 -28.89
C ILE A 209 -8.68 0.55 -28.88
N ASN A 210 -9.15 1.05 -30.03
CA ASN A 210 -10.47 1.62 -30.14
C ASN A 210 -11.52 0.50 -30.09
N TYR A 211 -12.49 0.64 -29.20
CA TYR A 211 -13.61 -0.29 -29.01
C TYR A 211 -14.58 -0.31 -30.21
N ASP A 212 -14.53 0.73 -31.05
CA ASP A 212 -15.42 0.98 -32.19
C ASP A 212 -14.68 0.94 -33.54
N ASP A 213 -13.45 0.40 -33.58
CA ASP A 213 -12.82 0.20 -34.88
C ASP A 213 -13.61 -0.86 -35.68
N SER A 214 -13.55 -0.74 -37.00
CA SER A 214 -14.17 -1.59 -38.04
C SER A 214 -13.92 -3.11 -37.92
N ARG A 215 -13.19 -3.50 -36.90
CA ARG A 215 -12.70 -4.82 -36.52
C ARG A 215 -13.55 -5.40 -35.39
N ARG A 216 -14.66 -6.05 -35.79
CA ARG A 216 -15.61 -6.80 -34.92
C ARG A 216 -14.99 -7.99 -34.17
N ASP A 217 -13.74 -8.30 -34.43
CA ASP A 217 -12.94 -9.40 -33.87
C ASP A 217 -12.29 -9.05 -32.52
N ILE A 218 -12.33 -7.78 -32.08
CA ILE A 218 -11.79 -7.33 -30.79
C ILE A 218 -12.90 -7.27 -29.74
N THR A 219 -12.66 -7.86 -28.57
CA THR A 219 -13.58 -7.83 -27.43
C THR A 219 -12.82 -7.55 -26.14
N ILE A 220 -13.35 -6.66 -25.30
CA ILE A 220 -12.80 -6.37 -23.97
C ILE A 220 -13.88 -6.63 -22.92
N GLU A 221 -13.57 -7.51 -21.98
CA GLU A 221 -14.43 -7.85 -20.85
C GLU A 221 -13.75 -7.43 -19.56
N THR A 222 -14.39 -6.57 -18.76
CA THR A 222 -13.82 -6.13 -17.47
C THR A 222 -14.75 -6.50 -16.32
N THR A 223 -14.22 -7.23 -15.35
CA THR A 223 -14.88 -7.63 -14.12
C THR A 223 -14.28 -6.82 -12.95
N PRO A 224 -14.99 -5.81 -12.44
CA PRO A 224 -14.51 -5.01 -11.32
C PRO A 224 -14.52 -5.81 -10.02
N GLY A 225 -13.55 -5.53 -9.15
CA GLY A 225 -13.45 -6.15 -7.82
C GLY A 225 -12.17 -5.71 -7.09
N PRO A 226 -11.92 -6.24 -5.87
CA PRO A 226 -10.67 -5.98 -5.14
C PRO A 226 -9.41 -6.35 -5.95
N ARG A 227 -9.57 -7.34 -6.83
CA ARG A 227 -8.66 -7.66 -7.93
C ARG A 227 -9.47 -7.49 -9.21
N THR A 228 -9.31 -6.36 -9.89
CA THR A 228 -10.07 -6.09 -11.11
C THR A 228 -9.44 -6.85 -12.27
N GLN A 229 -10.23 -7.64 -12.98
CA GLN A 229 -9.78 -8.43 -14.12
C GLN A 229 -10.28 -7.80 -15.42
N SER A 230 -9.38 -7.58 -16.38
CA SER A 230 -9.72 -7.13 -17.73
C SER A 230 -9.16 -8.11 -18.75
N ARG A 231 -9.99 -8.56 -19.68
CA ARG A 231 -9.64 -9.55 -20.70
C ARG A 231 -9.76 -8.93 -22.07
N LEU A 232 -8.67 -8.90 -22.83
CA LEU A 232 -8.62 -8.50 -24.23
C LEU A 232 -8.57 -9.75 -25.12
N ILE A 233 -9.54 -9.86 -26.02
CA ILE A 233 -9.67 -10.96 -26.98
C ILE A 233 -9.57 -10.37 -28.38
N ILE A 234 -8.68 -10.90 -29.22
CA ILE A 234 -8.60 -10.57 -30.65
C ILE A 234 -8.67 -11.88 -31.42
N ARG A 235 -9.73 -12.07 -32.20
CA ARG A 235 -9.93 -13.26 -33.04
C ARG A 235 -9.24 -13.11 -34.38
N GLU A 236 -8.79 -14.22 -34.96
CA GLU A 236 -8.16 -14.27 -36.28
C GLU A 236 -7.02 -13.24 -36.47
N PRO A 237 -6.07 -13.15 -35.52
CA PRO A 237 -5.04 -12.12 -35.54
C PRO A 237 -4.20 -12.18 -36.81
N GLN A 238 -3.81 -11.01 -37.31
CA GLN A 238 -2.95 -10.85 -38.47
C GLN A 238 -1.53 -10.46 -38.04
N ILE A 239 -0.54 -10.56 -38.94
CA ILE A 239 0.86 -10.20 -38.63
C ILE A 239 0.96 -8.76 -38.07
N ASN A 240 0.13 -7.85 -38.59
CA ASN A 240 0.07 -6.45 -38.15
C ASN A 240 -0.51 -6.26 -36.73
N ASP A 241 -1.05 -7.32 -36.12
CA ASP A 241 -1.48 -7.33 -34.74
C ASP A 241 -0.34 -7.62 -33.77
N SER A 242 0.85 -7.93 -34.28
CA SER A 242 2.06 -8.01 -33.45
C SER A 242 2.39 -6.65 -32.84
N GLY A 243 2.88 -6.67 -31.60
CA GLY A 243 3.31 -5.45 -30.92
C GLY A 243 3.25 -5.56 -29.41
N ASN A 244 3.55 -4.44 -28.76
CA ASN A 244 3.50 -4.33 -27.32
C ASN A 244 2.09 -3.95 -26.86
N TYR A 245 1.44 -4.88 -26.14
CA TYR A 245 0.12 -4.69 -25.56
C TYR A 245 0.25 -4.26 -24.10
N THR A 246 -0.33 -3.12 -23.75
CA THR A 246 -0.27 -2.55 -22.42
C THR A 246 -1.67 -2.43 -21.81
N CYS A 247 -1.83 -2.92 -20.59
CA CYS A 247 -3.02 -2.76 -19.77
C CYS A 247 -2.76 -1.72 -18.68
N SER A 248 -3.69 -0.78 -18.50
CA SER A 248 -3.59 0.22 -17.44
C SER A 248 -4.95 0.77 -17.00
N ALA A 249 -4.94 1.48 -15.89
CA ALA A 249 -6.06 2.24 -15.34
C ALA A 249 -5.56 3.59 -14.78
N SER A 250 -6.46 4.40 -14.23
CA SER A 250 -6.10 5.72 -13.68
C SER A 250 -5.16 5.61 -12.48
N ASN A 251 -4.01 6.28 -12.55
CA ASN A 251 -2.97 6.30 -11.51
C ASN A 251 -2.46 4.90 -11.10
N THR A 252 -2.48 3.94 -12.03
CA THR A 252 -2.00 2.56 -11.88
C THR A 252 -0.63 2.40 -12.53
N GLU A 253 0.26 1.60 -11.94
CA GLU A 253 1.47 1.14 -12.63
C GLU A 253 1.07 0.14 -13.74
N PRO A 254 1.33 0.44 -15.02
CA PRO A 254 0.84 -0.36 -16.14
C PRO A 254 1.62 -1.67 -16.29
N ALA A 255 1.01 -2.64 -16.96
CA ALA A 255 1.68 -3.88 -17.36
C ALA A 255 1.66 -4.04 -18.88
N SER A 256 2.74 -4.56 -19.41
CA SER A 256 2.95 -4.72 -20.86
C SER A 256 3.39 -6.14 -21.20
N ILE A 257 2.95 -6.64 -22.35
CA ILE A 257 3.36 -7.93 -22.92
C ILE A 257 3.55 -7.78 -24.43
N TYR A 258 4.63 -8.35 -24.97
CA TYR A 258 4.83 -8.34 -26.42
C TYR A 258 4.14 -9.54 -27.05
N VAL A 259 3.33 -9.32 -28.07
CA VAL A 259 2.65 -10.38 -28.84
C VAL A 259 3.29 -10.50 -30.22
N PHE A 260 3.68 -11.71 -30.59
CA PHE A 260 4.19 -12.08 -31.90
C PHE A 260 3.15 -12.89 -32.65
N VAL A 261 2.76 -12.41 -33.85
CA VAL A 261 1.83 -13.13 -34.73
C VAL A 261 2.57 -13.70 -35.94
N SER A 262 2.62 -15.02 -36.06
CA SER A 262 3.31 -15.76 -37.14
C SER A 262 2.34 -16.49 -38.07
N LYS A 263 2.73 -16.70 -39.32
CA LYS A 263 2.03 -17.68 -40.18
C LYS A 263 2.37 -19.07 -39.62
N GLY A 264 1.37 -19.81 -39.15
CA GLY A 264 1.57 -21.12 -38.55
C GLY A 264 2.43 -22.01 -39.42
N ASP A 265 3.51 -22.52 -38.83
CA ASP A 265 4.47 -23.37 -39.52
C ASP A 265 3.89 -24.79 -39.57
N ASN A 266 3.50 -25.26 -40.76
CA ASN A 266 3.02 -26.63 -41.02
C ASN A 266 4.14 -27.68 -40.89
N THR A 267 5.04 -27.54 -39.91
CA THR A 267 6.23 -28.38 -39.74
C THR A 267 5.91 -29.72 -39.07
N ALA A 268 4.65 -29.96 -38.68
CA ALA A 268 4.20 -31.21 -38.08
C ALA A 268 4.07 -32.41 -39.06
N ALA A 269 4.36 -32.25 -40.37
CA ALA A 269 4.18 -33.32 -41.36
C ALA A 269 5.47 -33.84 -42.03
N ILE A 270 6.67 -33.44 -41.57
CA ILE A 270 7.93 -33.93 -42.15
C ILE A 270 8.74 -34.67 -41.07
N SER A 271 8.31 -35.88 -40.72
CA SER A 271 9.20 -36.86 -40.11
C SER A 271 8.79 -38.29 -40.51
N ARG A 272 9.74 -38.95 -41.20
CA ARG A 272 9.85 -40.39 -41.49
C ARG A 272 8.92 -40.99 -42.55
N ARG A 273 9.29 -40.80 -43.81
CA ARG A 273 9.16 -41.86 -44.84
C ARG A 273 10.53 -42.30 -45.36
N LYS A 274 10.97 -43.47 -44.88
CA LYS A 274 11.80 -44.46 -45.60
C LYS A 274 11.71 -45.78 -44.81
N THR A 275 10.74 -46.61 -45.19
CA THR A 275 10.90 -47.88 -45.94
C THR A 275 11.51 -49.01 -45.12
N SER A 276 10.61 -49.91 -44.71
CA SER A 276 10.84 -51.26 -44.24
C SER A 276 11.54 -52.12 -45.31
N GLY A 277 12.43 -53.02 -44.88
CA GLY A 277 12.80 -54.21 -45.66
C GLY A 277 14.25 -54.67 -45.53
N ALA A 278 14.56 -55.45 -44.49
CA ALA A 278 15.29 -56.72 -44.57
C ALA A 278 15.79 -57.14 -43.17
N ALA A 279 15.34 -58.30 -42.72
CA ALA A 279 15.90 -59.01 -41.58
C ALA A 279 17.22 -59.67 -41.98
N ALA A 280 18.25 -59.59 -41.11
CA ALA A 280 19.29 -60.63 -40.97
C ALA A 280 20.20 -60.35 -39.74
N THR A 281 20.02 -61.19 -38.72
CA THR A 281 21.04 -61.83 -37.85
C THR A 281 22.24 -61.05 -37.29
N SER A 282 22.31 -61.08 -35.94
CA SER A 282 23.46 -61.09 -35.01
C SER A 282 24.89 -61.10 -35.56
N GLN A 283 25.80 -60.33 -34.94
CA GLN A 283 26.95 -60.88 -34.20
C GLN A 283 27.70 -59.81 -33.37
N LEU A 284 28.10 -60.23 -32.17
CA LEU A 284 28.99 -59.54 -31.23
C LEU A 284 30.43 -59.53 -31.77
N SER A 285 31.15 -58.42 -31.63
CA SER A 285 32.59 -58.48 -31.33
C SER A 285 33.05 -57.21 -30.62
N ALA A 286 33.63 -57.41 -29.44
CA ALA A 286 34.39 -56.43 -28.70
C ALA A 286 35.83 -56.45 -29.23
N ILE A 287 36.43 -55.27 -29.43
CA ILE A 287 37.88 -55.15 -29.60
C ILE A 287 38.38 -54.10 -28.60
N LEU A 288 39.13 -54.62 -27.63
CA LEU A 288 40.00 -53.92 -26.69
C LEU A 288 41.12 -53.21 -27.47
N PHE A 289 41.40 -51.96 -27.11
CA PHE A 289 42.70 -51.36 -27.37
C PHE A 289 43.13 -50.56 -26.13
N GLU A 290 43.80 -51.25 -25.21
CA GLU A 290 44.74 -50.62 -24.29
C GLU A 290 46.10 -50.55 -25.00
N CYS A 291 46.72 -49.37 -24.99
CA CYS A 291 48.15 -49.22 -24.71
C CYS A 291 48.46 -47.76 -24.37
N LEU A 292 48.50 -47.49 -23.06
CA LEU A 292 49.61 -46.86 -22.34
C LEU A 292 50.33 -45.71 -23.04
N PHE A 293 50.12 -44.47 -22.57
CA PHE A 293 51.16 -43.52 -22.14
C PHE A 293 50.51 -42.35 -21.36
N PHE A 294 50.49 -42.45 -20.02
CA PHE A 294 50.45 -41.30 -19.09
C PHE A 294 51.85 -40.61 -19.08
N PRO A 295 52.09 -39.50 -18.37
CA PRO A 295 51.34 -38.23 -18.18
C PRO A 295 52.25 -37.00 -18.38
N SER A 296 51.71 -35.76 -18.38
CA SER A 296 52.26 -34.58 -17.64
C SER A 296 51.81 -33.22 -18.21
N VAL A 297 50.60 -32.74 -17.88
CA VAL A 297 50.38 -31.28 -17.68
C VAL A 297 49.24 -31.09 -16.67
N ILE A 298 49.46 -31.48 -15.41
CA ILE A 298 48.72 -30.93 -14.27
C ILE A 298 49.76 -30.19 -13.43
N LEU A 299 50.16 -28.99 -13.88
CA LEU A 299 50.86 -28.00 -13.05
C LEU A 299 50.86 -26.62 -13.71
N SER A 300 49.68 -26.03 -13.94
CA SER A 300 49.60 -24.60 -14.28
C SER A 300 48.28 -23.88 -13.96
N TYR A 301 47.25 -24.58 -13.44
CA TYR A 301 45.96 -23.94 -13.15
C TYR A 301 45.63 -23.74 -11.66
N LEU A 302 46.55 -24.04 -10.74
CA LEU A 302 46.38 -23.75 -9.30
C LEU A 302 47.42 -22.74 -8.75
N LEU A 303 47.82 -21.77 -9.57
CA LEU A 303 48.54 -20.56 -9.12
C LEU A 303 48.00 -19.33 -9.85
N LYS A 304 46.70 -19.05 -9.68
CA LYS A 304 46.12 -17.72 -9.99
C LYS A 304 45.03 -17.32 -8.98
N SER A 305 45.14 -17.83 -7.76
CA SER A 305 44.44 -17.31 -6.57
C SER A 305 45.49 -16.74 -5.61
N SER A 306 46.07 -15.60 -5.99
CA SER A 306 46.72 -14.60 -5.13
C SER A 306 47.23 -13.50 -6.05
N TYR A 307 46.96 -12.22 -5.72
CA TYR A 307 47.23 -10.98 -6.47
C TYR A 307 46.14 -10.50 -7.46
N ALA A 308 45.02 -10.02 -6.92
CA ALA A 308 44.70 -8.58 -6.85
C ALA A 308 43.52 -8.37 -5.90
#